data_AF-A0A939HAZ0-F1
#
_entry.id   AF-A0A939HAZ0-F1
#
_cell.length_a   1.000
_cell.length_b   1.000
_cell.length_c   1.000
_cell.angle_alpha   90.00
_cell.angle_beta   90.00
_cell.angle_gamma   90.00
#
_symmetry.space_group_name_H-M   'P 1'
#
loop_
_entity.id
_entity.type
_entity.pdbx_description
1 polymer ?
#
loop_
_entity_poly.entity_id
_entity_poly.type
_entity_poly.pdbx_seq_one_letter_code
_entity_poly.pdbx_strand_id
1 'polypeptide(L)'
;MNIITELNRKITTHMSTCLEKAFEEGTGLTGMVESTLALVREMGRDMIEEMISTAEDSLLNSKERSMEWVVQSRNREKTVSTLLGDICYRRTYYKNRESGAFRYLTDELLGLEPHTRMDIGLQSDMLTKAKEISYEQVVQSYDDISIRSRSTVKNLVHRTSMENTNWPNLEDEKRKVRFLYVEADEDHVHQQRGKGMIMKLGYVHEGKRLVNPSCKSKHKRNELIGAKYITGLYPNNDDFWFEVLDYIEAQYDLDYVERIFLSGDGAPWIQAGEDILPKCSFVIDGYHLSKYIKSATGPYPAYEKKLK
;
A
#
# COMPACT_ATOMS: atom_id res chain seq x y z
N MET A 1 15.52 -27.02 -28.65
CA MET A 1 16.78 -26.26 -28.43
C MET A 1 16.87 -26.02 -26.93
N ASN A 2 18.03 -26.24 -26.29
CA ASN A 2 18.15 -26.04 -24.84
C ASN A 2 17.95 -24.54 -24.53
N ILE A 3 17.17 -24.21 -23.49
CA ILE A 3 16.92 -22.83 -23.04
C ILE A 3 18.23 -22.03 -22.87
N ILE A 4 19.31 -22.67 -22.40
CA ILE A 4 20.62 -22.05 -22.27
C ILE A 4 21.15 -21.56 -23.63
N THR A 5 21.00 -22.37 -24.67
CA THR A 5 21.44 -22.01 -26.03
C THR A 5 20.62 -20.86 -26.60
N GLU A 6 19.30 -20.86 -26.35
CA GLU A 6 18.42 -19.79 -26.79
C GLU A 6 18.70 -18.47 -26.05
N LEU A 7 18.89 -18.52 -24.74
CA LEU A 7 19.27 -17.37 -23.93
C LEU A 7 20.61 -16.77 -24.39
N ASN A 8 21.63 -17.61 -24.63
CA ASN A 8 22.93 -17.15 -25.14
C ASN A 8 22.80 -16.48 -26.52
N ARG A 9 21.94 -17.03 -27.38
CA ARG A 9 21.64 -16.43 -28.69
C ARG A 9 21.00 -15.06 -28.51
N LYS A 10 19.96 -14.94 -27.67
CA LYS A 10 19.29 -13.66 -27.37
C LYS A 10 20.26 -12.62 -26.81
N ILE A 11 21.12 -12.99 -25.85
CA ILE A 11 22.16 -12.10 -25.31
C ILE A 11 23.08 -11.59 -26.42
N THR A 12 23.59 -12.49 -27.26
CA THR A 12 24.56 -12.15 -28.30
C THR A 12 23.93 -11.21 -29.34
N THR A 13 22.72 -11.52 -29.80
CA THR A 13 21.96 -10.66 -30.73
C THR A 13 21.72 -9.29 -30.12
N HIS A 14 21.30 -9.22 -28.86
CA HIS A 14 21.04 -7.96 -28.16
C HIS A 14 22.28 -7.09 -28.02
N MET A 15 23.43 -7.68 -27.66
CA MET A 15 24.70 -6.94 -27.58
C MET A 15 25.04 -6.27 -28.92
N SER A 16 24.87 -6.98 -30.04
CA SER A 16 25.09 -6.41 -31.38
C SER A 16 24.10 -5.27 -31.67
N THR A 17 22.80 -5.49 -31.45
CA THR A 17 21.76 -4.49 -31.74
C THR A 17 21.85 -3.25 -30.84
N CYS A 18 22.18 -3.40 -29.56
CA CYS A 18 22.37 -2.25 -28.66
C CYS A 18 23.55 -1.38 -29.09
N LEU A 19 24.66 -1.99 -29.53
CA LEU A 19 25.81 -1.25 -30.05
C LEU A 19 25.44 -0.50 -31.33
N GLU A 20 24.79 -1.17 -32.29
CA GLU A 20 24.32 -0.56 -33.54
C GLU A 20 23.41 0.66 -33.26
N LYS A 21 22.38 0.51 -32.40
CA LYS A 21 21.49 1.62 -32.03
C LYS A 21 22.18 2.74 -31.25
N ALA A 22 23.17 2.42 -30.43
CA ALA A 22 23.95 3.45 -29.73
C ALA A 22 24.78 4.28 -30.71
N PHE A 23 25.32 3.67 -31.77
CA PHE A 23 26.08 4.35 -32.81
C PHE A 23 25.20 5.11 -33.81
N GLU A 24 24.05 4.55 -34.21
CA GLU A 24 23.19 5.10 -35.28
C GLU A 24 22.12 6.08 -34.79
N GLU A 25 21.45 5.77 -33.67
CA GLU A 25 20.28 6.52 -33.20
C GLU A 25 20.64 7.54 -32.09
N GLY A 26 21.89 7.55 -31.62
CA GLY A 26 22.34 8.45 -30.55
C GLY A 26 21.61 8.24 -29.22
N THR A 27 21.05 7.05 -29.00
CA THR A 27 20.26 6.67 -27.80
C THR A 27 21.05 6.79 -26.49
N GLY A 28 22.39 6.79 -26.58
CA GLY A 28 23.29 6.96 -25.45
C GLY A 28 23.13 5.87 -24.38
N LEU A 29 23.65 6.13 -23.20
CA LEU A 29 23.61 5.17 -22.09
C LEU A 29 22.17 4.84 -21.66
N THR A 30 21.27 5.81 -21.69
CA THR A 30 19.87 5.63 -21.25
C THR A 30 19.16 4.56 -22.07
N GLY A 31 19.18 4.67 -23.40
CA GLY A 31 18.53 3.68 -24.27
C GLY A 31 19.19 2.30 -24.18
N MET A 32 20.50 2.23 -23.98
CA MET A 32 21.20 0.96 -23.73
C MET A 32 20.70 0.29 -22.44
N VAL A 33 20.50 1.05 -21.36
CA VAL A 33 19.99 0.54 -20.08
C VAL A 33 18.54 0.06 -20.23
N GLU A 34 17.67 0.86 -20.84
CA GLU A 34 16.26 0.50 -21.05
C GLU A 34 16.12 -0.77 -21.90
N SER A 35 16.86 -0.85 -23.01
CA SER A 35 16.86 -2.00 -23.89
C SER A 35 17.39 -3.26 -23.18
N THR A 36 18.47 -3.12 -22.40
CA THR A 36 19.01 -4.24 -21.60
C THR A 36 18.03 -4.70 -20.52
N LEU A 37 17.34 -3.79 -19.84
CA LEU A 37 16.31 -4.13 -18.87
C LEU A 37 15.15 -4.91 -19.52
N ALA A 38 14.72 -4.50 -20.71
CA ALA A 38 13.69 -5.21 -21.46
C ALA A 38 14.12 -6.64 -21.80
N LEU A 39 15.37 -6.84 -22.27
CA LEU A 39 15.91 -8.18 -22.51
C LEU A 39 15.95 -9.02 -21.23
N VAL A 40 16.44 -8.46 -20.12
CA VAL A 40 16.53 -9.19 -18.85
C VAL A 40 15.15 -9.67 -18.39
N ARG A 41 14.12 -8.83 -18.54
CA ARG A 41 12.73 -9.22 -18.25
C ARG A 41 12.26 -10.34 -19.16
N GLU A 42 12.48 -10.23 -20.46
CA GLU A 42 12.13 -11.27 -21.44
C GLU A 42 12.79 -12.61 -21.11
N MET A 43 14.10 -12.62 -20.90
CA MET A 43 14.85 -13.80 -20.50
C MET A 43 14.36 -14.38 -19.17
N GLY A 44 14.04 -13.51 -18.21
CA GLY A 44 13.46 -13.92 -16.93
C GLY A 44 12.12 -14.63 -17.10
N ARG A 45 11.25 -14.13 -17.99
CA ARG A 45 9.98 -14.79 -18.32
C ARG A 45 10.22 -16.16 -18.95
N ASP A 46 11.02 -16.25 -19.99
CA ASP A 46 11.32 -17.51 -20.68
C ASP A 46 11.86 -18.58 -19.71
N MET A 47 12.76 -18.16 -18.82
CA MET A 47 13.37 -19.05 -17.84
C MET A 47 12.35 -19.61 -16.85
N ILE A 48 11.42 -18.77 -16.36
CA ILE A 48 10.32 -19.21 -15.49
C ILE A 48 9.35 -20.12 -16.24
N GLU A 49 8.98 -19.77 -17.46
CA GLU A 49 8.08 -20.60 -18.28
C GLU A 49 8.67 -21.99 -18.55
N GLU A 50 9.97 -22.07 -18.86
CA GLU A 50 10.67 -23.34 -19.04
C GLU A 50 10.77 -24.16 -17.75
N MET A 51 11.01 -23.50 -16.60
CA MET A 51 11.01 -24.17 -15.30
C MET A 51 9.62 -24.78 -15.00
N ILE A 52 8.55 -24.04 -15.27
CA ILE A 52 7.17 -24.53 -15.09
C ILE A 52 6.89 -25.69 -16.05
N SER A 53 7.31 -25.58 -17.32
CA SER A 53 7.15 -26.67 -18.30
C SER A 53 7.90 -27.93 -17.87
N THR A 54 9.12 -27.79 -17.34
CA THR A 54 9.91 -28.91 -16.83
C THR A 54 9.24 -29.57 -15.62
N ALA A 55 8.67 -28.77 -14.72
CA ALA A 55 7.91 -29.28 -13.58
C ALA A 55 6.63 -30.02 -14.04
N GLU A 56 5.94 -29.48 -15.05
CA GLU A 56 4.75 -30.11 -15.64
C GLU A 56 5.08 -31.45 -16.32
N ASP A 57 6.18 -31.53 -17.06
CA ASP A 57 6.66 -32.78 -17.67
C ASP A 57 7.06 -33.80 -16.59
N SER A 58 7.65 -33.34 -15.50
CA SER A 58 7.98 -34.19 -14.35
C SER A 58 6.71 -34.74 -13.69
N LEU A 59 5.69 -33.90 -13.50
CA LEU A 59 4.37 -34.33 -13.01
C LEU A 59 3.74 -35.34 -13.97
N LEU A 60 3.79 -35.09 -15.28
CA LEU A 60 3.25 -35.97 -16.32
C LEU A 60 3.91 -37.35 -16.35
N ASN A 61 5.20 -37.42 -16.08
CA ASN A 61 5.98 -38.67 -16.10
C ASN A 61 6.10 -39.37 -14.73
N SER A 62 5.65 -38.74 -13.63
CA SER A 62 5.68 -39.35 -12.30
C SER A 62 4.75 -40.55 -12.18
N LYS A 63 5.32 -41.68 -11.75
CA LYS A 63 4.56 -42.90 -11.47
C LYS A 63 3.69 -42.74 -10.23
N GLU A 64 4.24 -42.13 -9.19
CA GLU A 64 3.59 -41.87 -7.90
C GLU A 64 2.32 -41.03 -8.13
N ARG A 65 2.43 -39.91 -8.84
CA ARG A 65 1.29 -39.07 -9.22
C ARG A 65 0.23 -39.87 -9.98
N SER A 66 0.64 -40.74 -10.93
CA SER A 66 -0.29 -41.53 -11.77
C SER A 66 -1.12 -42.57 -11.01
N MET A 67 -0.63 -43.01 -9.83
CA MET A 67 -1.36 -43.91 -8.94
C MET A 67 -2.61 -43.22 -8.40
N GLU A 68 -2.52 -41.94 -8.05
CA GLU A 68 -3.61 -41.19 -7.43
C GLU A 68 -4.41 -40.30 -8.40
N TRP A 69 -3.78 -39.82 -9.47
CA TRP A 69 -4.33 -38.78 -10.34
C TRP A 69 -4.38 -39.19 -11.81
N VAL A 70 -5.58 -39.15 -12.38
CA VAL A 70 -5.85 -39.44 -13.79
C VAL A 70 -5.88 -38.15 -14.60
N VAL A 71 -5.15 -38.13 -15.71
CA VAL A 71 -5.16 -37.03 -16.68
C VAL A 71 -6.55 -36.92 -17.33
N GLN A 72 -7.17 -35.75 -17.24
CA GLN A 72 -8.47 -35.46 -17.87
C GLN A 72 -8.32 -34.60 -19.13
N SER A 73 -7.45 -33.60 -19.09
CA SER A 73 -7.22 -32.68 -20.21
C SER A 73 -5.82 -32.10 -20.11
N ARG A 74 -5.12 -32.01 -21.23
CA ARG A 74 -3.73 -31.51 -21.30
C ARG A 74 -3.69 -30.14 -21.98
N ASN A 75 -2.55 -29.47 -21.83
CA ASN A 75 -2.22 -28.25 -22.57
C ASN A 75 -3.23 -27.12 -22.37
N ARG A 76 -3.80 -27.00 -21.17
CA ARG A 76 -4.63 -25.84 -20.82
C ARG A 76 -3.71 -24.65 -20.61
N GLU A 77 -3.93 -23.59 -21.37
CA GLU A 77 -3.12 -22.38 -21.26
C GLU A 77 -3.50 -21.57 -20.02
N LYS A 78 -2.49 -21.01 -19.39
CA LYS A 78 -2.62 -20.16 -18.21
C LYS A 78 -1.62 -19.01 -18.32
N THR A 79 -2.13 -17.80 -18.09
CA THR A 79 -1.32 -16.60 -17.95
C THR A 79 -1.44 -16.07 -16.52
N VAL A 80 -0.30 -15.70 -15.94
CA VAL A 80 -0.19 -15.00 -14.66
C VAL A 80 0.71 -13.78 -14.85
N SER A 81 0.19 -12.59 -14.61
CA SER A 81 0.97 -11.35 -14.67
C SER A 81 1.88 -11.24 -13.46
N THR A 82 3.14 -10.86 -13.70
CA THR A 82 4.20 -10.70 -12.69
C THR A 82 4.99 -9.41 -12.91
N LEU A 83 5.95 -9.11 -12.02
CA LEU A 83 6.90 -8.00 -12.21
C LEU A 83 7.84 -8.17 -13.41
N LEU A 84 8.01 -9.39 -13.92
CA LEU A 84 8.76 -9.66 -15.16
C LEU A 84 7.89 -9.52 -16.40
N GLY A 85 6.58 -9.38 -16.24
CA GLY A 85 5.57 -9.44 -17.30
C GLY A 85 4.67 -10.67 -17.16
N ASP A 86 3.90 -10.94 -18.20
CA ASP A 86 3.01 -12.11 -18.26
C ASP A 86 3.82 -13.41 -18.41
N ILE A 87 3.63 -14.33 -17.47
CA ILE A 87 4.16 -15.70 -17.53
C ILE A 87 3.05 -16.59 -18.11
N CYS A 88 3.32 -17.18 -19.27
CA CYS A 88 2.41 -18.04 -20.01
C CYS A 88 2.89 -19.50 -19.97
N TYR A 89 2.07 -20.40 -19.44
CA TYR A 89 2.41 -21.81 -19.38
C TYR A 89 1.22 -22.71 -19.66
N ARG A 90 1.53 -23.96 -19.97
CA ARG A 90 0.54 -25.02 -20.20
C ARG A 90 0.50 -25.93 -18.98
N ARG A 91 -0.72 -26.30 -18.58
CA ARG A 91 -0.97 -27.15 -17.41
C ARG A 91 -1.96 -28.26 -17.74
N THR A 92 -1.86 -29.36 -17.00
CA THR A 92 -2.76 -30.52 -17.12
C THR A 92 -3.80 -30.52 -16.02
N TYR A 93 -5.03 -30.84 -16.40
CA TYR A 93 -6.14 -31.02 -15.49
C TYR A 93 -6.25 -32.48 -15.08
N TYR A 94 -6.23 -32.73 -13.78
CA TYR A 94 -6.23 -34.06 -13.18
C TYR A 94 -7.52 -34.32 -12.40
N LYS A 95 -7.91 -35.60 -12.31
CA LYS A 95 -8.95 -36.09 -11.42
C LYS A 95 -8.35 -37.10 -10.44
N ASN A 96 -8.53 -36.89 -9.15
CA ASN A 96 -8.12 -37.83 -8.12
C ASN A 96 -9.02 -39.08 -8.16
N ARG A 97 -8.41 -40.26 -8.05
CA ARG A 97 -9.13 -41.54 -8.16
C ARG A 97 -10.03 -41.83 -6.98
N GLU A 98 -9.64 -41.42 -5.78
CA GLU A 98 -10.36 -41.74 -4.54
C GLU A 98 -11.42 -40.69 -4.23
N SER A 99 -11.02 -39.42 -4.12
CA SER A 99 -11.91 -38.31 -3.77
C SER A 99 -12.78 -37.84 -4.94
N GLY A 100 -12.40 -38.17 -6.18
CA GLY A 100 -13.05 -37.63 -7.38
C GLY A 100 -12.78 -36.13 -7.62
N ALA A 101 -11.96 -35.48 -6.78
CA ALA A 101 -11.64 -34.07 -6.89
C ALA A 101 -10.83 -33.76 -8.16
N PHE A 102 -11.00 -32.55 -8.69
CA PHE A 102 -10.26 -32.10 -9.87
C PHE A 102 -9.32 -30.95 -9.54
N ARG A 103 -8.09 -31.00 -10.05
CA ARG A 103 -7.02 -30.05 -9.75
C ARG A 103 -6.06 -29.82 -10.91
N TYR A 104 -5.36 -28.70 -10.86
CA TYR A 104 -4.15 -28.43 -11.65
C TYR A 104 -2.95 -28.54 -10.70
N LEU A 105 -2.23 -29.66 -10.74
CA LEU A 105 -1.12 -29.91 -9.81
C LEU A 105 0.03 -28.90 -9.99
N THR A 106 0.22 -28.40 -11.21
CA THR A 106 1.16 -27.32 -11.51
C THR A 106 0.81 -26.03 -10.75
N ASP A 107 -0.48 -25.67 -10.67
CA ASP A 107 -0.92 -24.47 -9.94
C ASP A 107 -0.63 -24.61 -8.45
N GLU A 108 -0.92 -25.78 -7.87
CA GLU A 108 -0.67 -26.08 -6.46
C GLU A 108 0.81 -26.03 -6.12
N LEU A 109 1.67 -26.59 -6.98
CA LEU A 109 3.12 -26.50 -6.84
C LEU A 109 3.62 -25.04 -6.83
N LEU A 110 2.99 -24.18 -7.63
CA LEU A 110 3.30 -22.75 -7.70
C LEU A 110 2.61 -21.93 -6.61
N GLY A 111 1.80 -22.54 -5.73
CA GLY A 111 1.03 -21.83 -4.71
C GLY A 111 -0.06 -20.92 -5.28
N LEU A 112 -0.60 -21.24 -6.45
CA LEU A 112 -1.60 -20.44 -7.15
C LEU A 112 -3.02 -20.94 -6.86
N GLU A 113 -3.83 -20.07 -6.24
CA GLU A 113 -5.25 -20.33 -6.04
C GLU A 113 -6.03 -20.34 -7.37
N PRO A 114 -7.20 -21.02 -7.44
CA PRO A 114 -8.07 -20.98 -8.60
C PRO A 114 -8.37 -19.56 -9.06
N HIS A 115 -8.33 -19.35 -10.38
CA HIS A 115 -8.57 -18.05 -11.02
C HIS A 115 -7.53 -16.95 -10.74
N THR A 116 -6.42 -17.23 -10.04
CA THR A 116 -5.33 -16.26 -9.83
C THR A 116 -4.78 -15.74 -11.16
N ARG A 117 -4.85 -14.44 -11.41
CA ARG A 117 -4.32 -13.80 -12.64
C ARG A 117 -3.05 -12.99 -12.43
N MET A 118 -2.70 -12.74 -11.18
CA MET A 118 -1.61 -11.84 -10.79
C MET A 118 -0.87 -12.49 -9.62
N ASP A 119 0.46 -12.49 -9.65
CA ASP A 119 1.24 -12.99 -8.52
C ASP A 119 1.20 -11.99 -7.33
N ILE A 120 1.66 -12.44 -6.17
CA ILE A 120 1.64 -11.62 -4.94
C ILE A 120 2.63 -10.44 -5.07
N GLY A 121 3.76 -10.62 -5.75
CA GLY A 121 4.75 -9.57 -5.96
C GLY A 121 4.18 -8.39 -6.76
N LEU A 122 3.53 -8.67 -7.90
CA LEU A 122 2.86 -7.62 -8.67
C LEU A 122 1.69 -6.99 -7.92
N GLN A 123 0.91 -7.77 -7.17
CA GLN A 123 -0.15 -7.22 -6.31
C GLN A 123 0.41 -6.20 -5.30
N SER A 124 1.51 -6.54 -4.63
CA SER A 124 2.16 -5.67 -3.65
C SER A 124 2.71 -4.39 -4.28
N ASP A 125 3.35 -4.48 -5.44
CA ASP A 125 3.88 -3.31 -6.15
C ASP A 125 2.75 -2.39 -6.62
N MET A 126 1.67 -2.95 -7.18
CA MET A 126 0.49 -2.17 -7.58
C MET A 126 -0.15 -1.42 -6.41
N LEU A 127 -0.30 -2.09 -5.25
CA LEU A 127 -0.83 -1.46 -4.04
C LEU A 127 0.08 -0.36 -3.50
N THR A 128 1.40 -0.55 -3.60
CA THR A 128 2.38 0.45 -3.17
C THR A 128 2.30 1.69 -4.06
N LYS A 129 2.25 1.53 -5.38
CA LYS A 129 2.09 2.66 -6.32
C LYS A 129 0.74 3.34 -6.17
N ALA A 130 -0.33 2.59 -5.91
CA ALA A 130 -1.68 3.14 -5.75
C ALA A 130 -1.83 4.13 -4.57
N LYS A 131 -0.83 4.21 -3.66
CA LYS A 131 -0.75 5.24 -2.61
C LYS A 131 -0.36 6.61 -3.15
N GLU A 132 0.42 6.64 -4.24
CA GLU A 132 1.07 7.85 -4.75
C GLU A 132 0.45 8.34 -6.06
N ILE A 133 -0.04 7.41 -6.89
CA ILE A 133 -0.53 7.71 -8.25
C ILE A 133 -1.91 7.10 -8.50
N SER A 134 -2.62 7.63 -9.51
CA SER A 134 -3.96 7.15 -9.86
C SER A 134 -3.94 5.69 -10.34
N TYR A 135 -5.05 4.97 -10.16
CA TYR A 135 -5.18 3.57 -10.59
C TYR A 135 -4.90 3.34 -12.09
N GLU A 136 -5.18 4.35 -12.92
CA GLU A 136 -4.85 4.32 -14.34
C GLU A 136 -3.34 4.40 -14.55
N GLN A 137 -2.66 5.33 -13.89
CA GLN A 137 -1.20 5.47 -13.96
C GLN A 137 -0.48 4.24 -13.40
N VAL A 138 -1.01 3.59 -12.35
CA VAL A 138 -0.47 2.32 -11.85
C VAL A 138 -0.42 1.29 -12.97
N VAL A 139 -1.54 1.07 -13.66
CA VAL A 139 -1.64 0.10 -14.74
C VAL A 139 -0.75 0.48 -15.93
N GLN A 140 -0.67 1.77 -16.26
CA GLN A 140 0.20 2.28 -17.32
C GLN A 140 1.69 2.17 -17.00
N SER A 141 2.06 1.95 -15.73
CA SER A 141 3.46 1.79 -15.33
C SER A 141 4.06 0.40 -15.64
N TYR A 142 3.28 -0.50 -16.24
CA TYR A 142 3.73 -1.84 -16.61
C TYR A 142 3.51 -2.06 -18.11
N ASP A 143 4.59 -2.19 -18.89
CA ASP A 143 4.49 -2.40 -20.33
C ASP A 143 4.27 -3.87 -20.71
N ASP A 144 4.70 -4.79 -19.85
CA ASP A 144 4.85 -6.22 -20.17
C ASP A 144 3.71 -7.11 -19.66
N ILE A 145 2.60 -6.54 -19.16
CA ILE A 145 1.47 -7.31 -18.62
C ILE A 145 0.16 -7.09 -19.40
N SER A 146 -0.71 -8.10 -19.42
CA SER A 146 -2.04 -8.01 -20.05
C SER A 146 -3.08 -7.28 -19.19
N ILE A 147 -2.80 -7.05 -17.91
CA ILE A 147 -3.72 -6.35 -17.01
C ILE A 147 -3.69 -4.86 -17.32
N ARG A 148 -4.75 -4.38 -18.01
CA ARG A 148 -4.90 -2.98 -18.46
C ARG A 148 -6.07 -2.21 -17.85
N SER A 149 -6.81 -2.80 -16.90
CA SER A 149 -7.95 -2.13 -16.29
C SER A 149 -7.61 -1.50 -14.95
N ARG A 150 -7.86 -0.19 -14.81
CA ARG A 150 -7.86 0.51 -13.51
C ARG A 150 -8.81 -0.13 -12.48
N SER A 151 -9.86 -0.81 -12.94
CA SER A 151 -10.78 -1.53 -12.03
C SER A 151 -10.10 -2.72 -11.34
N THR A 152 -9.05 -3.30 -11.93
CA THR A 152 -8.27 -4.36 -11.30
C THR A 152 -7.54 -3.83 -10.07
N VAL A 153 -6.88 -2.67 -10.19
CA VAL A 153 -6.21 -2.00 -9.06
C VAL A 153 -7.22 -1.60 -7.99
N LYS A 154 -8.37 -1.02 -8.39
CA LYS A 154 -9.47 -0.73 -7.46
C LYS A 154 -9.89 -1.97 -6.68
N ASN A 155 -10.18 -3.06 -7.37
CA ASN A 155 -10.60 -4.31 -6.73
C ASN A 155 -9.51 -4.86 -5.82
N LEU A 156 -8.24 -4.73 -6.21
CA LEU A 156 -7.09 -5.13 -5.39
C LEU A 156 -7.00 -4.32 -4.09
N VAL A 157 -7.21 -3.00 -4.15
CA VAL A 157 -7.28 -2.15 -2.95
C VAL A 157 -8.43 -2.60 -2.05
N HIS A 158 -9.64 -2.79 -2.60
CA HIS A 158 -10.82 -3.17 -1.80
C HIS A 158 -10.78 -4.58 -1.20
N ARG A 159 -10.07 -5.53 -1.82
CA ARG A 159 -9.88 -6.87 -1.23
C ARG A 159 -8.74 -6.91 -0.21
N THR A 160 -7.81 -5.96 -0.28
CA THR A 160 -6.64 -5.87 0.61
C THR A 160 -6.86 -4.87 1.73
N SER A 161 -7.92 -4.05 1.67
CA SER A 161 -8.46 -3.35 2.82
C SER A 161 -9.00 -4.38 3.81
N MET A 162 -8.06 -5.04 4.49
CA MET A 162 -8.28 -5.86 5.65
C MET A 162 -8.89 -4.97 6.73
N GLU A 163 -9.82 -5.56 7.48
CA GLU A 163 -10.25 -5.10 8.79
C GLU A 163 -9.06 -4.56 9.58
N ASN A 164 -9.22 -3.38 10.17
CA ASN A 164 -8.34 -2.67 11.12
C ASN A 164 -7.13 -3.47 11.65
N THR A 165 -6.15 -3.75 10.80
CA THR A 165 -4.86 -4.35 11.16
C THR A 165 -3.93 -3.31 11.79
N ASN A 166 -4.46 -2.11 12.02
CA ASN A 166 -3.76 -0.98 12.60
C ASN A 166 -3.93 -0.90 14.13
N TRP A 167 -4.40 -1.98 14.76
CA TRP A 167 -4.31 -2.11 16.20
C TRP A 167 -2.83 -2.08 16.58
N PRO A 168 -2.41 -1.26 17.55
CA PRO A 168 -1.02 -1.21 17.94
C PRO A 168 -0.55 -2.62 18.37
N ASN A 169 0.72 -2.94 18.10
CA ASN A 169 1.36 -4.02 18.84
C ASN A 169 1.22 -3.67 20.32
N LEU A 170 0.43 -4.45 21.05
CA LEU A 170 0.26 -4.23 22.48
C LEU A 170 1.66 -4.35 23.10
N GLU A 171 2.15 -3.25 23.66
CA GLU A 171 3.37 -3.29 24.48
C GLU A 171 3.05 -4.10 25.74
N ASP A 172 4.01 -4.91 26.21
CA ASP A 172 3.83 -5.74 27.42
C ASP A 172 3.51 -4.87 28.65
N GLU A 173 3.98 -3.61 28.65
CA GLU A 173 3.68 -2.61 29.68
C GLU A 173 3.09 -1.34 29.05
N LYS A 174 1.99 -0.83 29.64
CA LYS A 174 1.39 0.44 29.24
C LYS A 174 2.30 1.62 29.62
N ARG A 175 2.40 2.60 28.72
CA ARG A 175 3.21 3.80 28.93
C ARG A 175 2.61 4.71 30.00
N LYS A 176 3.48 5.29 30.82
CA LYS A 176 3.11 6.21 31.89
C LYS A 176 3.52 7.64 31.54
N VAL A 177 2.54 8.42 31.09
CA VAL A 177 2.73 9.83 30.73
C VAL A 177 1.77 10.71 31.52
N ARG A 178 2.23 11.89 31.95
CA ARG A 178 1.39 12.82 32.71
C ARG A 178 0.34 13.49 31.84
N PHE A 179 0.70 13.83 30.61
CA PHE A 179 -0.15 14.52 29.65
C PHE A 179 -0.14 13.79 28.32
N LEU A 180 -1.33 13.65 27.74
CA LEU A 180 -1.53 13.25 26.35
C LEU A 180 -2.13 14.41 25.58
N TYR A 181 -1.77 14.48 24.30
CA TYR A 181 -2.29 15.46 23.37
C TYR A 181 -2.98 14.70 22.25
N VAL A 182 -4.22 15.08 21.97
CA VAL A 182 -5.02 14.60 20.85
C VAL A 182 -5.33 15.81 20.00
N GLU A 183 -4.81 15.86 18.79
CA GLU A 183 -5.12 16.94 17.87
C GLU A 183 -6.00 16.38 16.75
N ALA A 184 -7.08 17.09 16.41
CA ALA A 184 -8.05 16.69 15.42
C ALA A 184 -8.27 17.78 14.37
N ASP A 185 -8.44 17.32 13.14
CA ASP A 185 -8.69 18.14 11.96
C ASP A 185 -9.54 17.34 10.95
N GLU A 186 -9.91 17.97 9.85
CA GLU A 186 -10.67 17.37 8.77
C GLU A 186 -10.09 17.66 7.39
N ASP A 187 -10.22 16.68 6.50
CA ASP A 187 -10.05 16.91 5.07
C ASP A 187 -11.39 16.73 4.33
N HIS A 188 -11.61 17.54 3.30
CA HIS A 188 -12.86 17.56 2.53
C HIS A 188 -12.67 16.83 1.21
N VAL A 189 -13.20 15.62 1.14
CA VAL A 189 -13.12 14.77 -0.05
C VAL A 189 -14.34 14.96 -0.92
N HIS A 190 -14.09 15.40 -2.16
CA HIS A 190 -15.13 15.53 -3.17
C HIS A 190 -15.57 14.13 -3.66
N GLN A 191 -16.86 13.85 -3.56
CA GLN A 191 -17.45 12.62 -4.07
C GLN A 191 -17.84 12.73 -5.54
N GLN A 192 -17.80 11.62 -6.28
CA GLN A 192 -18.29 11.56 -7.66
C GLN A 192 -19.82 11.77 -7.75
N ARG A 193 -20.56 11.39 -6.70
CA ARG A 193 -22.01 11.57 -6.58
C ARG A 193 -22.35 11.86 -5.13
N GLY A 194 -23.12 12.91 -4.86
CA GLY A 194 -23.56 13.26 -3.51
C GLY A 194 -22.85 14.48 -2.93
N LYS A 195 -23.00 14.66 -1.61
CA LYS A 195 -22.31 15.73 -0.86
C LYS A 195 -20.86 15.34 -0.61
N GLY A 196 -19.99 16.33 -0.48
CA GLY A 196 -18.62 16.11 -0.03
C GLY A 196 -18.60 15.35 1.30
N MET A 197 -17.59 14.50 1.48
CA MET A 197 -17.36 13.79 2.73
C MET A 197 -16.24 14.45 3.51
N ILE A 198 -16.40 14.43 4.83
CA ILE A 198 -15.34 14.79 5.76
C ILE A 198 -14.56 13.51 6.09
N MET A 199 -13.28 13.51 5.78
CA MET A 199 -12.33 12.54 6.31
C MET A 199 -11.81 13.06 7.64
N LYS A 200 -11.98 12.27 8.69
CA LYS A 200 -11.52 12.64 10.02
C LYS A 200 -10.03 12.36 10.12
N LEU A 201 -9.29 13.30 10.71
CA LEU A 201 -7.89 13.14 11.04
C LEU A 201 -7.72 13.40 12.52
N GLY A 202 -7.12 12.46 13.23
CA GLY A 202 -6.73 12.61 14.62
C GLY A 202 -5.34 12.06 14.84
N TYR A 203 -4.60 12.66 15.75
CA TYR A 203 -3.36 12.08 16.21
C TYR A 203 -3.14 12.25 17.70
N VAL A 204 -2.71 11.15 18.32
CA VAL A 204 -2.38 11.06 19.73
C VAL A 204 -0.87 11.13 19.88
N HIS A 205 -0.36 11.96 20.79
CA HIS A 205 1.07 12.07 21.06
C HIS A 205 1.38 12.54 22.48
N GLU A 206 2.64 12.38 22.88
CA GLU A 206 3.15 12.64 24.23
C GLU A 206 3.77 14.05 24.35
N GLY A 207 3.44 14.93 23.40
CA GLY A 207 4.04 16.27 23.25
C GLY A 207 5.05 16.33 22.11
N LYS A 208 5.99 17.28 22.18
CA LYS A 208 6.96 17.58 21.13
C LYS A 208 8.38 17.69 21.67
N ARG A 209 9.37 17.25 20.89
CA ARG A 209 10.79 17.45 21.18
C ARG A 209 11.52 18.10 20.01
N LEU A 210 12.62 18.77 20.32
CA LEU A 210 13.53 19.32 19.31
C LEU A 210 14.35 18.18 18.71
N VAL A 211 14.33 18.05 17.38
CA VAL A 211 15.12 17.03 16.65
C VAL A 211 16.62 17.30 16.82
N ASN A 212 17.01 18.58 16.77
CA ASN A 212 18.40 19.01 16.89
C ASN A 212 18.55 20.09 17.96
N PRO A 213 18.60 19.73 19.25
CA PRO A 213 18.71 20.69 20.36
C PRO A 213 19.99 21.54 20.28
N SER A 214 21.07 20.96 19.73
CA SER A 214 22.40 21.59 19.60
C SER A 214 22.56 22.43 18.33
N CYS A 215 21.63 22.37 17.38
CA CYS A 215 21.74 23.11 16.12
C CYS A 215 21.40 24.59 16.32
N LYS A 216 22.34 25.48 15.99
CA LYS A 216 22.17 26.95 16.03
C LYS A 216 21.38 27.51 14.84
N SER A 217 20.81 26.65 13.98
CA SER A 217 19.97 27.09 12.87
C SER A 217 18.76 27.87 13.38
N LYS A 218 18.35 28.91 12.64
CA LYS A 218 17.09 29.65 12.88
C LYS A 218 15.87 28.75 12.71
N HIS A 219 16.01 27.64 11.99
CA HIS A 219 14.95 26.68 11.72
C HIS A 219 15.07 25.49 12.67
N LYS A 220 14.58 25.66 13.89
CA LYS A 220 14.44 24.57 14.86
C LYS A 220 13.29 23.66 14.43
N ARG A 221 13.59 22.40 14.14
CA ARG A 221 12.57 21.38 13.81
C ARG A 221 12.11 20.68 15.09
N ASN A 222 10.81 20.66 15.30
CA ASN A 222 10.17 19.82 16.31
C ASN A 222 9.69 18.53 15.65
N GLU A 223 9.62 17.47 16.45
CA GLU A 223 8.91 16.23 16.13
C GLU A 223 7.99 15.86 17.29
N LEU A 224 6.89 15.18 16.95
CA LEU A 224 5.96 14.65 17.93
C LEU A 224 6.53 13.38 18.55
N ILE A 225 6.36 13.23 19.86
CA ILE A 225 6.82 12.06 20.61
C ILE A 225 5.70 11.02 20.60
N GLY A 226 6.00 9.80 20.15
CA GLY A 226 5.04 8.70 20.19
C GLY A 226 3.78 8.91 19.36
N ALA A 227 3.85 9.68 18.27
CA ALA A 227 2.67 10.03 17.48
C ALA A 227 2.02 8.80 16.83
N LYS A 228 0.73 8.61 17.09
CA LYS A 228 -0.14 7.70 16.34
C LYS A 228 -1.18 8.51 15.58
N TYR A 229 -1.29 8.22 14.30
CA TYR A 229 -2.28 8.81 13.40
C TYR A 229 -3.46 7.85 13.24
N ILE A 230 -4.67 8.38 13.42
CA ILE A 230 -5.95 7.71 13.21
C ILE A 230 -6.71 8.54 12.19
N THR A 231 -7.05 7.93 11.05
CA THR A 231 -7.71 8.64 9.96
C THR A 231 -8.58 7.71 9.16
N GLY A 232 -9.69 8.23 8.64
CA GLY A 232 -10.62 7.43 7.87
C GLY A 232 -11.95 8.13 7.63
N LEU A 233 -12.81 7.41 6.92
CA LEU A 233 -14.19 7.79 6.70
C LEU A 233 -15.05 7.14 7.78
N TYR A 234 -15.52 7.95 8.72
CA TYR A 234 -16.38 7.50 9.82
C TYR A 234 -17.77 8.08 9.63
N PRO A 235 -18.78 7.25 9.27
CA PRO A 235 -20.16 7.70 9.16
C PRO A 235 -20.70 8.29 10.46
N ASN A 236 -20.26 7.75 11.61
CA ASN A 236 -20.57 8.26 12.94
C ASN A 236 -19.36 8.98 13.55
N ASN A 237 -19.59 10.03 14.33
CA ASN A 237 -18.53 10.75 15.04
C ASN A 237 -17.97 9.95 16.21
N ASP A 238 -18.85 9.26 16.92
CA ASP A 238 -18.47 8.54 18.13
C ASP A 238 -17.56 7.36 17.79
N ASP A 239 -17.81 6.65 16.68
CA ASP A 239 -16.96 5.53 16.22
C ASP A 239 -15.49 5.94 16.07
N PHE A 240 -15.23 7.16 15.59
CA PHE A 240 -13.86 7.69 15.48
C PHE A 240 -13.24 7.93 16.86
N TRP A 241 -13.99 8.54 17.77
CA TRP A 241 -13.50 8.83 19.12
C TRP A 241 -13.34 7.57 19.98
N PHE A 242 -14.20 6.56 19.79
CA PHE A 242 -14.01 5.25 20.40
C PHE A 242 -12.74 4.58 19.89
N GLU A 243 -12.42 4.67 18.59
CA GLU A 243 -11.15 4.15 18.08
C GLU A 243 -9.94 4.89 18.68
N VAL A 244 -10.04 6.21 18.87
CA VAL A 244 -9.01 7.01 19.57
C VAL A 244 -8.88 6.56 21.04
N LEU A 245 -10.00 6.38 21.74
CA LEU A 245 -10.02 5.94 23.13
C LEU A 245 -9.43 4.54 23.28
N ASP A 246 -9.86 3.60 22.44
CA ASP A 246 -9.38 2.23 22.37
C ASP A 246 -7.85 2.18 22.22
N TYR A 247 -7.31 3.00 21.31
CA TYR A 247 -5.85 3.14 21.17
C TYR A 247 -5.19 3.66 22.45
N ILE A 248 -5.75 4.70 23.07
CA ILE A 248 -5.21 5.30 24.29
C ILE A 248 -5.23 4.27 25.43
N GLU A 249 -6.34 3.58 25.64
CA GLU A 249 -6.49 2.54 26.66
C GLU A 249 -5.54 1.38 26.44
N ALA A 250 -5.32 0.99 25.18
CA ALA A 250 -4.40 -0.08 24.84
C ALA A 250 -2.94 0.28 25.13
N GLN A 251 -2.56 1.55 25.01
CA GLN A 251 -1.15 1.97 25.04
C GLN A 251 -0.72 2.70 26.32
N TYR A 252 -1.65 3.34 27.02
CA TYR A 252 -1.34 4.23 28.14
C TYR A 252 -2.03 3.80 29.42
N ASP A 253 -1.31 3.94 30.52
CA ASP A 253 -1.86 3.78 31.87
C ASP A 253 -2.68 5.03 32.22
N LEU A 254 -3.99 4.95 32.01
CA LEU A 254 -4.92 6.05 32.24
C LEU A 254 -4.99 6.50 33.70
N ASP A 255 -4.61 5.66 34.67
CA ASP A 255 -4.55 6.08 36.07
C ASP A 255 -3.43 7.10 36.29
N TYR A 256 -2.31 6.93 35.59
CA TYR A 256 -1.17 7.85 35.62
C TYR A 256 -1.38 9.13 34.79
N VAL A 257 -2.21 9.08 33.75
CA VAL A 257 -2.54 10.27 32.93
C VAL A 257 -3.31 11.28 33.79
N GLU A 258 -2.79 12.50 33.92
CA GLU A 258 -3.46 13.60 34.63
C GLU A 258 -4.49 14.29 33.75
N ARG A 259 -4.17 14.49 32.46
CA ARG A 259 -5.01 15.21 31.50
C ARG A 259 -4.75 14.74 30.06
N ILE A 260 -5.83 14.66 29.29
CA ILE A 260 -5.80 14.59 27.83
C ILE A 260 -6.19 15.98 27.30
N PHE A 261 -5.33 16.60 26.50
CA PHE A 261 -5.65 17.86 25.83
C PHE A 261 -6.15 17.54 24.43
N LEU A 262 -7.42 17.85 24.16
CA LEU A 262 -8.00 17.72 22.83
C LEU A 262 -7.94 19.08 22.13
N SER A 263 -7.30 19.18 20.98
CA SER A 263 -7.27 20.42 20.20
C SER A 263 -7.77 20.27 18.77
N GLY A 264 -8.45 21.29 18.29
CA GLY A 264 -8.92 21.40 16.92
C GLY A 264 -9.64 22.72 16.67
N ASP A 265 -10.34 22.82 15.54
CA ASP A 265 -10.99 24.05 15.08
C ASP A 265 -12.30 24.40 15.81
N GLY A 266 -12.80 23.49 16.65
CA GLY A 266 -14.05 23.64 17.39
C GLY A 266 -15.28 23.14 16.64
N ALA A 267 -15.12 22.39 15.55
CA ALA A 267 -16.23 21.71 14.89
C ALA A 267 -17.00 20.82 15.88
N PRO A 268 -18.35 20.72 15.78
CA PRO A 268 -19.15 19.95 16.73
C PRO A 268 -18.72 18.50 16.88
N TRP A 269 -18.24 17.87 15.79
CA TRP A 269 -17.75 16.50 15.85
C TRP A 269 -16.42 16.38 16.61
N ILE A 270 -15.60 17.42 16.63
CA ILE A 270 -14.36 17.46 17.42
C ILE A 270 -14.70 17.64 18.89
N GLN A 271 -15.60 18.56 19.20
CA GLN A 271 -16.01 18.83 20.59
C GLN A 271 -16.62 17.59 21.25
N ALA A 272 -17.33 16.75 20.49
CA ALA A 272 -17.86 15.47 20.99
C ALA A 272 -16.77 14.52 21.56
N GLY A 273 -15.51 14.69 21.15
CA GLY A 273 -14.39 13.92 21.73
C GLY A 273 -14.16 14.22 23.20
N GLU A 274 -14.55 15.40 23.70
CA GLU A 274 -14.44 15.75 25.12
C GLU A 274 -15.38 14.92 26.00
N ASP A 275 -16.53 14.50 25.46
CA ASP A 275 -17.50 13.65 26.16
C ASP A 275 -17.05 12.18 26.24
N ILE A 276 -16.18 11.74 25.33
CA ILE A 276 -15.73 10.35 25.19
C ILE A 276 -14.36 10.12 25.85
N LEU A 277 -13.42 11.08 25.70
CA LEU A 277 -12.06 10.92 26.22
C LEU A 277 -11.99 11.22 27.74
N PRO A 278 -11.38 10.33 28.55
CA PRO A 278 -11.28 10.53 29.98
C PRO A 278 -10.31 11.67 30.34
N LYS A 279 -10.63 12.43 31.40
CA LYS A 279 -9.79 13.54 31.89
C LYS A 279 -9.47 14.57 30.79
N CYS A 280 -10.37 14.71 29.80
CA CYS A 280 -10.19 15.56 28.65
C CYS A 280 -10.38 17.05 28.99
N SER A 281 -9.69 17.92 28.26
CA SER A 281 -9.97 19.35 28.23
C SER A 281 -9.76 19.85 26.81
N PHE A 282 -10.82 20.43 26.24
CA PHE A 282 -10.77 20.99 24.90
C PHE A 282 -9.97 22.31 24.85
N VAL A 283 -9.15 22.46 23.82
CA VAL A 283 -8.32 23.64 23.56
C VAL A 283 -8.43 24.02 22.09
N ILE A 284 -8.89 25.24 21.78
CA ILE A 284 -8.88 25.74 20.40
C ILE A 284 -7.43 25.85 19.91
N ASP A 285 -7.12 25.29 18.74
CA ASP A 285 -5.77 25.37 18.23
C ASP A 285 -5.40 26.80 17.81
N GLY A 286 -4.11 27.13 17.96
CA GLY A 286 -3.63 28.48 17.73
C GLY A 286 -3.73 28.95 16.27
N TYR A 287 -3.71 28.03 15.31
CA TYR A 287 -3.81 28.37 13.89
C TYR A 287 -5.22 28.81 13.55
N HIS A 288 -6.24 28.01 13.91
CA HIS A 288 -7.64 28.35 13.68
C HIS A 288 -8.07 29.56 14.50
N LEU A 289 -7.62 29.70 15.75
CA LEU A 289 -7.84 30.92 16.52
C LEU A 289 -7.29 32.16 15.79
N SER A 290 -6.05 32.09 15.28
CA SER A 290 -5.47 33.20 14.51
C SER A 290 -6.25 33.48 13.23
N LYS A 291 -6.67 32.42 12.51
CA LYS A 291 -7.47 32.51 11.28
C LYS A 291 -8.81 33.19 11.54
N TYR A 292 -9.52 32.81 12.60
CA TYR A 292 -10.80 33.42 13.00
C TYR A 292 -10.63 34.87 13.41
N ILE A 293 -9.61 35.18 14.24
CA ILE A 293 -9.35 36.57 14.64
C ILE A 293 -9.03 37.42 13.41
N LYS A 294 -8.13 36.96 12.52
CA LYS A 294 -7.79 37.68 11.28
C LYS A 294 -9.02 37.92 10.40
N SER A 295 -9.88 36.92 10.25
CA SER A 295 -11.12 37.05 9.48
C SER A 295 -12.04 38.11 10.08
N ALA A 296 -12.23 38.10 11.41
CA ALA A 296 -13.07 39.07 12.12
C ALA A 296 -12.49 40.49 12.11
N THR A 297 -11.16 40.63 12.19
CA THR A 297 -10.49 41.93 12.22
C THR A 297 -10.09 42.46 10.83
N GLY A 298 -10.22 41.66 9.77
CA GLY A 298 -9.82 42.01 8.40
C GLY A 298 -10.41 43.34 7.89
N PRO A 299 -11.69 43.67 8.18
CA PRO A 299 -12.26 44.98 7.86
C PRO A 299 -11.67 46.17 8.64
N TYR A 300 -10.81 45.93 9.64
CA TYR A 300 -10.30 46.92 10.58
C TYR A 300 -8.75 46.91 10.67
N PRO A 301 -8.06 47.63 9.77
CA PRO A 301 -6.59 47.63 9.65
C PRO A 301 -5.82 48.03 10.93
N ALA A 302 -6.48 48.73 11.86
CA ALA A 302 -5.88 49.15 13.13
C ALA A 302 -5.53 47.97 14.07
N TYR A 303 -6.21 46.83 13.92
CA TYR A 303 -6.01 45.66 14.80
C TYR A 303 -4.97 44.68 14.24
N GLU A 304 -4.64 44.75 12.95
CA GLU A 304 -3.70 43.84 12.29
C GLU A 304 -2.27 43.93 12.90
N LYS A 305 -1.86 45.11 13.36
CA LYS A 305 -0.55 45.34 14.01
C LYS A 305 -0.44 44.74 15.42
N LYS A 306 -1.57 44.38 16.05
CA LYS A 306 -1.62 43.80 17.41
C LYS A 306 -1.69 42.26 17.41
N LEU A 307 -1.76 41.64 16.24
CA LEU A 307 -1.93 40.18 16.05
C LEU A 307 -0.63 39.45 15.65
N LYS A 308 0.51 40.17 15.61
CA LYS A 308 1.85 39.62 15.41
C LYS A 308 2.52 39.36 16.75
#